data_AF-A0AAP2GP80-F1
#
_entry.id   AF-A0AAP2GP80-F1
#
_cell.length_a   1.000
_cell.length_b   1.000
_cell.length_c   1.000
_cell.angle_alpha   90.00
_cell.angle_beta   90.00
_cell.angle_gamma   90.00
#
_symmetry.space_group_name_H-M   'P 1'
#
loop_
_entity.id
_entity.type
_entity.pdbx_description
1 polymer ?
#
loop_
_entity_poly.entity_id
_entity_poly.type
_entity_poly.pdbx_seq_one_letter_code
_entity_poly.pdbx_strand_id
1 'polypeptide(L)'
;MEKEKQAGKKQVVDIEEFSKSGKPVPKGQQYLIRVDNQRITLTEYLITGEGILMIAGKNPPTRFQLNLKLRGGIVKRIGLNETVDLSEPGIERFMTIPMDQTEG
;
A
#
# COMPACT_ATOMS: atom_id res chain seq x y z
N MET A 1 14.81 -6.09 -32.29
CA MET A 1 13.44 -5.67 -31.93
C MET A 1 13.39 -5.53 -30.41
N GLU A 2 13.78 -4.38 -29.87
CA GLU A 2 13.56 -4.07 -28.45
C GLU A 2 12.85 -2.74 -28.41
N LYS A 3 11.53 -2.78 -28.20
CA LYS A 3 10.77 -1.56 -27.95
C LYS A 3 11.12 -1.13 -26.52
N GLU A 4 12.12 -0.27 -26.38
CA GLU A 4 12.20 0.65 -25.26
C GLU A 4 10.90 1.46 -25.25
N LYS A 5 9.92 0.98 -24.47
CA LYS A 5 8.71 1.74 -24.21
C LYS A 5 9.14 2.95 -23.41
N GLN A 6 9.22 4.08 -24.09
CA GLN A 6 9.19 5.42 -23.52
C GLN A 6 8.27 5.40 -22.29
N ALA A 7 8.89 5.52 -21.11
CA ALA A 7 8.19 5.77 -19.87
C ALA A 7 7.61 7.18 -19.96
N GLY A 8 6.46 7.30 -20.65
CA GLY A 8 5.64 8.50 -20.61
C GLY A 8 5.45 8.85 -19.14
N LYS A 9 5.77 10.10 -18.77
CA LYS A 9 5.80 10.61 -17.40
C LYS A 9 4.57 10.12 -16.61
N LYS A 10 4.68 8.98 -15.92
CA LYS A 10 3.62 8.51 -15.03
C LYS A 10 3.66 9.46 -13.84
N GLN A 11 2.57 10.19 -13.61
CA GLN A 11 2.51 11.05 -12.44
C GLN A 11 2.41 10.14 -11.21
N VAL A 12 3.26 10.42 -10.23
CA VAL A 12 3.22 9.77 -8.92
C VAL A 12 2.13 10.46 -8.12
N VAL A 13 1.11 9.70 -7.73
CA VAL A 13 0.02 10.16 -6.87
C VAL A 13 0.28 9.69 -5.45
N ASP A 14 0.45 10.65 -4.54
CA ASP A 14 0.47 10.37 -3.11
C ASP A 14 -0.95 10.07 -2.63
N ILE A 15 -1.21 8.80 -2.31
CA ILE A 15 -2.55 8.37 -1.91
C ILE A 15 -2.95 8.93 -0.54
N GLU A 16 -1.97 9.19 0.35
CA GLU A 16 -2.23 9.82 1.66
C GLU A 16 -2.75 11.25 1.46
N GLU A 17 -2.12 12.00 0.56
CA GLU A 17 -2.57 13.36 0.21
C GLU A 17 -3.90 13.34 -0.53
N PHE A 18 -4.07 12.42 -1.49
CA PHE A 18 -5.29 12.30 -2.27
C PHE A 18 -6.49 11.89 -1.42
N SER A 19 -6.28 11.08 -0.38
CA SER A 19 -7.32 10.64 0.56
C SER A 19 -8.07 11.80 1.23
N LYS A 20 -7.41 12.95 1.43
CA LYS A 20 -8.01 14.17 2.00
C LYS A 20 -9.12 14.74 1.13
N SER A 21 -9.03 14.57 -0.19
CA SER A 21 -10.04 15.02 -1.14
C SER A 21 -11.29 14.13 -1.18
N GLY A 22 -11.19 12.91 -0.65
CA GLY A 22 -12.27 11.90 -0.67
C GLY A 22 -12.60 11.35 -2.06
N LYS A 23 -11.80 11.66 -3.09
CA LYS A 23 -11.99 11.16 -4.46
C LYS A 23 -11.19 9.87 -4.69
N PRO A 24 -11.64 8.99 -5.60
CA PRO A 24 -10.87 7.82 -6.01
C PRO A 24 -9.65 8.24 -6.85
N VAL A 25 -8.53 7.54 -6.69
CA VAL A 25 -7.30 7.82 -7.43
C VAL A 25 -7.43 7.26 -8.86
N PRO A 26 -7.15 8.06 -9.92
CA PRO A 26 -7.20 7.58 -11.30
C PRO A 26 -6.27 6.39 -11.55
N LYS A 27 -6.78 5.38 -12.26
CA LYS A 27 -6.01 4.18 -12.66
C LYS A 27 -4.95 4.51 -13.70
N GLY A 28 -3.85 3.72 -13.71
CA GLY A 28 -2.75 3.88 -14.67
C GLY A 28 -1.63 4.83 -14.23
N GLN A 29 -1.73 5.37 -13.04
CA GLN A 29 -0.72 6.23 -12.40
C GLN A 29 0.26 5.40 -11.56
N GLN A 30 1.28 6.05 -11.01
CA GLN A 30 2.10 5.48 -9.95
C GLN A 30 1.50 5.84 -8.59
N TYR A 31 1.32 4.86 -7.71
CA TYR A 31 0.76 5.03 -6.38
C TYR A 31 1.89 5.13 -5.36
N LEU A 32 2.04 6.29 -4.73
CA LEU A 32 2.95 6.45 -3.61
C LEU A 32 2.19 6.12 -2.34
N ILE A 33 2.56 5.01 -1.71
CA ILE A 33 1.99 4.54 -0.46
C ILE A 33 2.97 4.79 0.69
N ARG A 34 2.43 4.99 1.89
CA ARG A 34 3.24 5.03 3.11
C ARG A 34 3.06 3.74 3.90
N VAL A 35 4.16 3.07 4.23
CA VAL A 35 4.19 1.93 5.15
C VAL A 35 5.12 2.31 6.31
N ASP A 36 4.58 2.42 7.52
CA ASP A 36 5.27 2.98 8.69
C ASP A 36 5.83 4.38 8.40
N ASN A 37 7.15 4.48 8.24
CA ASN A 37 7.89 5.71 7.90
C ASN A 37 8.50 5.66 6.49
N GLN A 38 8.26 4.60 5.73
CA GLN A 38 8.76 4.42 4.37
C GLN A 38 7.69 4.85 3.37
N ARG A 39 8.12 5.53 2.30
CA ARG A 39 7.28 5.86 1.15
C ARG A 39 7.70 4.98 -0.02
N ILE A 40 6.76 4.23 -0.58
CA ILE A 40 7.03 3.22 -1.62
C ILE A 40 6.14 3.53 -2.81
N THR A 41 6.72 3.54 -4.01
CA THR A 41 5.98 3.78 -5.25
C THR A 41 5.66 2.45 -5.95
N LEU A 42 4.37 2.25 -6.24
CA LEU A 42 3.85 1.08 -6.94
C LEU A 42 3.23 1.47 -8.27
N THR A 43 3.37 0.63 -9.29
CA THR A 43 2.70 0.81 -10.58
C THR A 43 1.35 0.13 -10.65
N GLU A 44 1.18 -0.93 -9.87
CA GLU A 44 -0.07 -1.68 -9.75
C GLU A 44 -0.96 -1.05 -8.67
N TYR A 45 -2.26 -1.00 -8.94
CA TYR A 45 -3.25 -0.50 -7.99
C TYR A 45 -3.77 -1.61 -7.07
N LEU A 46 -3.56 -2.88 -7.41
CA LEU A 46 -3.91 -4.03 -6.56
C LEU A 46 -2.64 -4.65 -6.00
N ILE A 47 -2.61 -4.81 -4.68
CA ILE A 47 -1.50 -5.48 -4.00
C ILE A 47 -2.02 -6.26 -2.79
N THR A 48 -1.44 -7.43 -2.54
CA THR A 48 -1.80 -8.23 -1.36
C THR A 48 -1.16 -7.68 -0.09
N GLY A 49 -1.73 -8.00 1.07
CA GLY A 49 -1.12 -7.66 2.36
C GLY A 49 0.29 -8.22 2.51
N GLU A 50 0.51 -9.45 2.04
CA GLU A 50 1.84 -10.05 1.95
C GLU A 50 2.79 -9.22 1.06
N GLY A 51 2.32 -8.81 -0.12
CA GLY A 51 3.09 -7.97 -1.03
C GLY A 51 3.51 -6.66 -0.39
N ILE A 52 2.60 -5.99 0.32
CA ILE A 52 2.91 -4.73 1.05
C ILE A 52 3.97 -4.96 2.13
N LEU A 53 3.88 -6.04 2.89
CA LEU A 53 4.88 -6.37 3.92
C LEU A 53 6.25 -6.66 3.29
N MET A 54 6.28 -7.44 2.22
CA MET A 54 7.52 -7.80 1.52
C MET A 54 8.24 -6.58 0.93
N ILE A 55 7.53 -5.68 0.24
CA ILE A 55 8.14 -4.44 -0.31
C ILE A 55 8.62 -3.50 0.79
N ALA A 56 7.99 -3.54 1.97
CA ALA A 56 8.42 -2.79 3.16
C ALA A 56 9.54 -3.48 3.95
N GLY A 57 10.12 -4.57 3.42
CA GLY A 57 11.22 -5.30 4.03
C GLY A 57 10.81 -6.14 5.25
N LYS A 58 9.52 -6.42 5.44
CA LYS A 58 8.99 -7.20 6.55
C LYS A 58 8.95 -8.68 6.19
N ASN A 59 10.11 -9.33 6.26
CA ASN A 59 10.30 -10.74 5.93
C ASN A 59 10.77 -11.53 7.16
N PRO A 60 10.13 -12.66 7.54
CA PRO A 60 8.93 -13.24 6.92
C PRO A 60 7.66 -12.42 7.22
N PRO A 61 6.77 -12.25 6.23
CA PRO A 61 5.56 -11.43 6.39
C PRO A 61 4.61 -12.00 7.45
N THR A 62 4.68 -13.31 7.72
CA THR A 62 3.91 -13.98 8.78
C THR A 62 4.22 -13.49 10.19
N ARG A 63 5.35 -12.82 10.41
CA ARG A 63 5.73 -12.23 11.71
C ARG A 63 5.20 -10.81 11.90
N PHE A 64 4.40 -10.29 10.97
CA PHE A 64 3.93 -8.92 11.01
C PHE A 64 2.43 -8.83 10.74
N GLN A 65 1.74 -8.05 11.56
CA GLN A 65 0.38 -7.60 11.27
C GLN A 65 0.42 -6.39 10.37
N LEU A 66 -0.36 -6.42 9.29
CA LEU A 66 -0.61 -5.23 8.47
C LEU A 66 -1.93 -4.58 8.86
N ASN A 67 -1.87 -3.29 9.16
CA ASN A 67 -3.04 -2.46 9.43
C ASN A 67 -3.10 -1.31 8.43
N LEU A 68 -4.26 -1.11 7.83
CA LEU A 68 -4.56 0.00 6.94
C LEU A 68 -5.31 1.07 7.74
N LYS A 69 -4.73 2.27 7.83
CA LYS A 69 -5.41 3.45 8.35
C LYS A 69 -6.16 4.14 7.23
N LEU A 70 -7.46 4.31 7.43
CA LEU A 70 -8.35 5.02 6.54
C LEU A 70 -8.72 6.41 7.10
N ARG A 71 -9.21 7.27 6.21
CA ARG A 71 -9.75 8.59 6.56
C ARG A 71 -10.81 8.46 7.66
N GLY A 72 -10.78 9.40 8.60
CA GLY A 72 -11.67 9.38 9.77
C GLY A 72 -11.12 8.55 10.93
N GLY A 73 -9.86 8.09 10.84
CA GLY A 73 -9.19 7.37 11.93
C GLY A 73 -9.56 5.90 12.04
N ILE A 74 -10.32 5.36 11.07
CA ILE A 74 -10.67 3.95 11.01
C ILE A 74 -9.41 3.15 10.71
N VAL A 75 -9.16 2.10 11.49
CA VAL A 75 -8.05 1.18 11.26
C VAL A 75 -8.61 -0.19 10.93
N LYS A 76 -8.23 -0.73 9.76
CA LYS A 76 -8.64 -2.06 9.30
C LYS A 76 -7.42 -2.98 9.27
N ARG A 77 -7.53 -4.17 9.85
CA ARG A 77 -6.51 -5.22 9.69
C ARG A 77 -6.62 -5.82 8.29
N ILE A 78 -5.48 -5.99 7.61
CA ILE A 78 -5.37 -6.59 6.29
C ILE A 78 -4.69 -7.95 6.43
N GLY A 79 -5.33 -9.00 5.91
CA GLY A 79 -4.75 -10.34 5.87
C GLY A 79 -3.62 -10.46 4.84
N LEU A 80 -2.75 -11.47 4.97
CA LEU A 80 -1.65 -11.71 4.03
C LEU A 80 -2.14 -11.93 2.59
N ASN A 81 -3.21 -12.72 2.44
CA ASN A 81 -3.84 -13.02 1.14
C ASN A 81 -4.93 -12.01 0.75
N GLU A 82 -5.22 -11.02 1.60
CA GLU A 82 -6.20 -9.99 1.30
C GLU A 82 -5.61 -9.01 0.28
N THR A 83 -6.37 -8.72 -0.77
CA THR A 83 -5.98 -7.74 -1.78
C THR A 83 -6.51 -6.37 -1.41
N VAL A 84 -5.63 -5.37 -1.48
CA VAL A 84 -5.95 -3.96 -1.26
C VAL A 84 -5.96 -3.24 -2.59
N ASP A 85 -7.01 -2.46 -2.84
CA ASP A 85 -7.11 -1.57 -4.00
C ASP A 85 -6.70 -0.15 -3.61
N LEU A 86 -5.50 0.25 -4.06
CA LEU A 86 -4.90 1.57 -3.83
C LEU A 86 -5.62 2.71 -4.55
N SER A 87 -6.57 2.39 -5.45
CA SER A 87 -7.44 3.38 -6.09
C SER A 87 -8.64 3.77 -5.23
N GLU A 88 -8.93 3.02 -4.16
CA GLU A 88 -10.02 3.34 -3.24
C GLU A 88 -9.77 4.66 -2.50
N PRO A 89 -10.83 5.50 -2.36
CA PRO A 89 -10.71 6.73 -1.61
C PRO A 89 -10.49 6.45 -0.13
N GLY A 90 -9.72 7.31 0.52
CA GLY A 90 -9.60 7.30 1.97
C GLY A 90 -8.45 6.46 2.52
N ILE A 91 -7.59 5.86 1.70
CA ILE A 91 -6.37 5.21 2.17
C ILE A 91 -5.36 6.27 2.64
N GLU A 92 -5.02 6.28 3.93
CA GLU A 92 -4.03 7.22 4.47
C GLU A 92 -2.64 6.58 4.52
N ARG A 93 -2.49 5.46 5.25
CA ARG A 93 -1.20 4.78 5.42
C ARG A 93 -1.36 3.35 5.88
N PHE A 94 -0.34 2.55 5.61
CA PHE A 94 -0.17 1.22 6.18
C PHE A 94 0.75 1.28 7.40
N MET A 95 0.46 0.44 8.39
CA MET A 95 1.22 0.32 9.63
C MET A 95 1.48 -1.16 9.88
N THR A 96 2.69 -1.47 10.32
CA THR A 96 3.09 -2.82 10.65
C THR A 96 3.27 -2.96 12.15
N ILE A 97 2.83 -4.08 12.71
CA ILE A 97 3.06 -4.43 14.11
C ILE A 97 3.77 -5.78 14.13
N PRO A 98 4.97 -5.90 14.71
CA PRO A 98 5.59 -7.18 14.95
C PRO A 98 4.64 -8.06 15.77
N MET A 99 4.33 -9.25 15.26
CA MET A 99 3.64 -10.26 16.04
C MET A 99 4.71 -11.02 16.80
N ASP A 100 4.84 -10.76 18.10
CA ASP A 100 5.46 -11.73 18.99
C ASP A 100 4.59 -12.98 18.92
N GLN A 101 5.14 -14.06 18.38
CA GLN A 101 4.50 -15.36 18.45
C GLN A 101 4.45 -15.75 19.93
N THR A 102 3.33 -15.50 20.61
CA THR A 102 2.97 -16.36 21.74
C THR A 102 2.50 -17.68 21.14
N GLU A 103 3.47 -18.56 20.85
CA GLU A 103 3.21 -19.98 20.79
C GLU A 103 2.66 -20.39 22.16
N GLY A 104 1.40 -20.83 22.18
CA GLY A 104 0.72 -21.41 23.33
C GLY A 104 -0.10 -22.59 22.85
#